data_AF-A0A853D671-F1
#
_entry.id   AF-A0A853D671-F1
#
_cell.length_a   1.000
_cell.length_b   1.000
_cell.length_c   1.000
_cell.angle_alpha   90.00
_cell.angle_beta   90.00
_cell.angle_gamma   90.00
#
_symmetry.space_group_name_H-M   'P 1'
#
loop_
_entity.id
_entity.type
_entity.pdbx_description
1 polymer ?
#
loop_
_entity_poly.entity_id
_entity_poly.type
_entity_poly.pdbx_seq_one_letter_code
_entity_poly.pdbx_strand_id
1 'polypeptide(L)'
;MKKTILYIFAIIGIISLISKMVGFYQTEKLTREYWKNCEKVEIGMTLNEAREIIGDLKYKYWTQHQNSGGIMVSEIQGELKYTLEYPMVFAGSDNMRLEFDPNTLRVTDIFCGE
;
A
#
# COMPACT_ATOMS: atom_id res chain seq x y z
N MET A 1 18.72 24.81 -34.08
CA MET A 1 17.31 24.63 -33.65
C MET A 1 16.89 23.17 -33.51
N LYS A 2 16.86 22.33 -34.56
CA LYS A 2 16.42 20.91 -34.44
C LYS A 2 17.20 20.09 -33.38
N LYS A 3 18.53 20.20 -33.34
CA LYS A 3 19.36 19.47 -32.36
C LYS A 3 19.10 19.95 -30.92
N THR A 4 18.94 21.26 -30.72
CA THR A 4 18.67 21.86 -29.40
C THR A 4 17.34 21.37 -28.81
N ILE A 5 16.28 21.33 -29.63
CA ILE A 5 14.96 20.82 -29.22
C ILE A 5 15.05 19.32 -28.86
N LEU A 6 15.80 18.55 -29.63
CA LEU A 6 15.99 17.11 -29.40
C LEU A 6 16.73 16.85 -28.07
N TYR A 7 17.74 17.65 -27.73
CA TYR A 7 18.41 17.58 -26.43
C TYR A 7 17.51 17.96 -25.25
N ILE A 8 16.62 18.95 -25.41
CA ILE A 8 15.64 19.31 -24.38
C ILE A 8 14.71 18.13 -24.10
N PHE A 9 14.17 17.49 -25.15
CA PHE A 9 13.32 16.30 -24.97
C PHE A 9 14.08 15.12 -24.36
N ALA A 10 15.35 14.91 -24.74
CA ALA A 10 16.18 13.87 -24.14
C ALA A 10 16.41 14.11 -22.63
N ILE A 11 16.69 15.36 -22.23
CA ILE A 11 16.86 15.73 -20.82
C ILE A 11 15.54 15.53 -20.05
N ILE A 12 14.40 15.96 -20.59
CA ILE A 12 13.09 15.74 -19.98
C ILE A 12 12.82 14.23 -19.83
N GLY A 13 13.15 13.44 -20.84
CA GLY A 13 13.04 11.98 -20.80
C GLY A 13 13.87 11.36 -19.68
N ILE A 14 15.13 11.78 -19.54
CA ILE A 14 16.02 11.30 -18.46
C ILE A 14 15.48 11.69 -17.09
N ILE A 15 15.06 12.95 -16.90
CA ILE A 15 14.50 13.43 -15.62
C ILE A 15 13.23 12.65 -15.27
N SER A 16 12.35 12.41 -16.25
CA SER A 16 11.13 11.62 -16.07
C SER A 16 11.45 10.18 -15.66
N LEU A 17 12.42 9.53 -16.32
CA LEU A 17 12.89 8.19 -15.97
C LEU A 17 13.45 8.13 -14.54
N ILE A 18 14.31 9.08 -14.17
CA ILE A 18 14.88 9.15 -12.82
C ILE A 18 13.77 9.32 -11.78
N SER A 19 12.82 10.24 -12.03
CA SER A 19 11.68 10.47 -11.14
C SER A 19 10.85 9.19 -10.94
N LYS A 20 10.56 8.46 -12.02
CA LYS A 20 9.87 7.16 -11.95
C LYS A 20 10.67 6.11 -11.19
N MET A 21 11.99 6.04 -11.40
CA MET A 21 12.87 5.11 -10.70
C MET A 21 12.90 5.38 -9.18
N VAL A 22 13.00 6.66 -8.80
CA VAL A 22 12.99 7.08 -7.39
C VAL A 22 11.63 6.76 -6.76
N GLY A 23 10.54 7.09 -7.44
CA GLY A 23 9.19 6.77 -6.97
C GLY A 23 9.02 5.26 -6.76
N PHE A 24 9.43 4.45 -7.74
CA PHE A 24 9.42 2.99 -7.63
C PHE A 24 10.20 2.49 -6.40
N TYR A 25 11.44 2.97 -6.21
CA TYR A 25 12.28 2.56 -5.08
C TYR A 25 11.66 2.93 -3.73
N GLN A 26 11.06 4.12 -3.62
CA GLN A 26 10.39 4.56 -2.39
C GLN A 26 9.17 3.69 -2.07
N THR A 27 8.33 3.43 -3.06
CA THR A 27 7.16 2.59 -2.86
C THR A 27 7.59 1.16 -2.51
N GLU A 28 8.59 0.60 -3.19
CA GLU A 28 9.05 -0.79 -2.98
C GLU A 28 9.60 -0.97 -1.56
N LYS A 29 10.36 0.03 -1.09
CA LYS A 29 10.84 0.06 0.28
C LYS A 29 9.67 0.07 1.28
N LEU A 30 8.64 0.87 1.02
CA LEU A 30 7.47 0.96 1.90
C LEU A 30 6.66 -0.35 1.92
N THR A 31 6.40 -0.94 0.76
CA THR A 31 5.70 -2.23 0.64
C THR A 31 6.44 -3.33 1.41
N ARG A 32 7.78 -3.39 1.31
CA ARG A 32 8.59 -4.33 2.09
C ARG A 32 8.51 -4.09 3.60
N GLU A 33 8.44 -2.83 4.03
CA GLU A 33 8.25 -2.47 5.44
C GLU A 33 6.91 -3.01 5.95
N TYR A 34 5.84 -2.82 5.17
CA TYR A 34 4.51 -3.32 5.49
C TYR A 34 4.46 -4.85 5.57
N TRP A 35 5.02 -5.56 4.59
CA TRP A 35 5.10 -7.02 4.61
C TRP A 35 5.86 -7.56 5.81
N LYS A 36 7.04 -7.00 6.08
CA LYS A 36 7.85 -7.42 7.23
C LYS A 36 7.14 -7.18 8.57
N ASN A 37 6.30 -6.15 8.64
CA ASN A 37 5.56 -5.84 9.85
C ASN A 37 4.24 -6.62 9.96
N CYS A 38 3.68 -7.09 8.84
CA CYS A 38 2.45 -7.87 8.81
C CYS A 38 2.56 -9.17 9.61
N GLU A 39 3.72 -9.83 9.57
CA GLU A 39 3.99 -11.03 10.37
C GLU A 39 3.88 -10.82 11.90
N LYS A 40 3.85 -9.56 12.35
CA LYS A 40 3.73 -9.19 13.77
C LYS A 40 2.29 -8.84 14.17
N VAL A 41 1.37 -8.79 13.22
CA VAL A 41 -0.05 -8.55 13.48
C VAL A 41 -0.69 -9.90 13.84
N GLU A 42 -1.62 -9.90 14.80
CA GLU A 42 -2.32 -11.10 15.22
C GLU A 42 -3.85 -10.92 15.09
N ILE A 43 -4.53 -12.03 14.85
CA ILE A 43 -6.00 -12.07 14.81
C ILE A 43 -6.55 -11.65 16.18
N GLY A 44 -7.57 -10.81 16.17
CA GLY A 44 -8.22 -10.27 17.36
C GLY A 44 -7.65 -8.92 17.83
N MET A 45 -6.48 -8.48 17.32
CA MET A 45 -5.98 -7.12 17.56
C MET A 45 -6.98 -6.07 17.06
N THR A 46 -7.00 -4.91 17.69
CA THR A 46 -7.77 -3.78 17.14
C THR A 46 -7.11 -3.30 15.84
N LEU A 47 -7.93 -2.76 14.94
CA LEU A 47 -7.46 -2.25 13.65
C LEU A 47 -6.43 -1.13 13.84
N ASN A 48 -6.55 -0.31 14.89
CA ASN A 48 -5.55 0.73 15.18
C ASN A 48 -4.20 0.14 15.62
N GLU A 49 -4.19 -0.87 16.50
CA GLU A 49 -2.95 -1.54 16.93
C GLU A 49 -2.26 -2.22 15.75
N ALA A 50 -3.03 -2.94 14.93
CA ALA A 50 -2.50 -3.58 13.72
C ALA A 50 -1.87 -2.53 12.77
N ARG A 51 -2.56 -1.42 12.57
CA ARG A 51 -2.08 -0.28 11.76
C ARG A 51 -0.82 0.38 12.31
N GLU A 52 -0.70 0.47 13.63
CA GLU A 52 0.51 0.95 14.30
C GLU A 52 1.70 0.04 14.03
N ILE A 53 1.49 -1.27 14.17
CA ILE A 53 2.50 -2.30 13.90
C ILE A 53 2.94 -2.28 12.44
N ILE A 54 1.99 -2.23 11.50
CA ILE A 54 2.28 -2.10 10.06
C ILE A 54 3.09 -0.83 9.80
N GLY A 55 2.84 0.24 10.56
CA GLY A 55 3.52 1.52 10.41
C GLY A 55 2.80 2.47 9.47
N ASP A 56 1.49 2.28 9.25
CA ASP A 56 0.68 3.10 8.36
C ASP A 56 0.06 4.31 9.05
N LEU A 57 -0.01 4.31 10.39
CA LEU A 57 -0.66 5.39 11.16
C LEU A 57 0.03 6.74 10.96
N LYS A 58 1.31 6.76 10.60
CA LYS A 58 2.04 7.98 10.20
C LYS A 58 1.38 8.71 9.02
N TYR A 59 0.53 8.02 8.27
CA TYR A 59 -0.24 8.55 7.14
C TYR A 59 -1.73 8.76 7.46
N LYS A 60 -2.22 8.41 8.66
CA LYS A 60 -3.65 8.40 9.06
C LYS A 60 -4.35 9.76 8.95
N TYR A 61 -3.64 10.87 9.18
CA TYR A 61 -4.22 12.22 9.09
C TYR A 61 -4.52 12.66 7.66
N TRP A 62 -4.07 11.88 6.68
CA TRP A 62 -4.28 12.08 5.27
C TRP A 62 -5.18 10.95 4.79
N THR A 63 -6.47 11.00 5.11
CA THR A 63 -7.45 10.06 4.53
C THR A 63 -7.26 10.07 3.01
N GLN A 64 -6.97 8.91 2.41
CA GLN A 64 -6.60 8.71 1.00
C GLN A 64 -5.11 8.94 0.62
N HIS A 65 -4.17 8.98 1.58
CA HIS A 65 -2.75 8.98 1.22
C HIS A 65 -2.41 7.68 0.49
N GLN A 66 -1.78 7.80 -0.68
CA GLN A 66 -1.30 6.68 -1.51
C GLN A 66 -0.33 5.70 -0.81
N ASN A 67 0.09 6.03 0.41
CA ASN A 67 1.00 5.23 1.23
C ASN A 67 0.28 4.56 2.41
N SER A 68 -0.99 4.90 2.70
CA SER A 68 -1.78 4.25 3.75
C SER A 68 -2.53 3.05 3.18
N GLY A 69 -2.88 2.09 4.05
CA GLY A 69 -3.88 1.09 3.68
C GLY A 69 -5.22 1.76 3.33
N GLY A 70 -5.85 1.27 2.27
CA GLY A 70 -7.19 1.65 1.84
C GLY A 70 -8.22 0.65 2.34
N ILE A 71 -9.38 1.13 2.80
CA ILE A 71 -10.47 0.23 3.18
C ILE A 71 -11.21 -0.18 1.91
N MET A 72 -11.25 -1.48 1.64
CA MET A 72 -12.04 -2.09 0.57
C MET A 72 -13.21 -2.86 1.16
N VAL A 73 -14.39 -2.67 0.58
CA VAL A 73 -15.60 -3.43 0.91
C VAL A 73 -15.98 -4.23 -0.33
N SER A 74 -16.08 -5.55 -0.16
CA SER A 74 -16.46 -6.48 -1.23
C SER A 74 -17.60 -7.36 -0.76
N GLU A 75 -18.47 -7.79 -1.67
CA GLU A 75 -19.53 -8.74 -1.37
C GLU A 75 -19.11 -10.12 -1.85
N ILE A 76 -19.09 -11.10 -0.95
CA ILE A 76 -18.77 -12.50 -1.26
C ILE A 76 -19.91 -13.36 -0.74
N GLN A 77 -20.61 -14.04 -1.65
CA GLN A 77 -21.72 -14.95 -1.33
C GLN A 77 -22.86 -14.28 -0.51
N GLY A 78 -23.10 -12.99 -0.73
CA GLY A 78 -24.14 -12.22 -0.02
C GLY A 78 -23.69 -11.60 1.30
N GLU A 79 -22.45 -11.83 1.73
CA GLU A 79 -21.86 -11.25 2.94
C GLU A 79 -20.87 -10.13 2.57
N LEU A 80 -20.93 -9.02 3.33
CA LEU A 80 -20.00 -7.91 3.16
C LEU A 80 -18.68 -8.20 3.88
N LYS A 81 -17.59 -8.08 3.15
CA LYS A 81 -16.22 -8.31 3.61
C LYS A 81 -15.45 -7.00 3.61
N TYR A 82 -14.90 -6.66 4.77
CA TYR A 82 -14.18 -5.42 5.01
C TYR A 82 -12.69 -5.73 5.16
N THR A 83 -11.88 -5.06 4.35
CA THR A 83 -10.44 -5.28 4.32
C THR A 83 -9.69 -3.98 4.32
N LEU A 84 -8.53 -3.95 4.96
CA LEU A 84 -7.55 -2.88 4.88
C LEU A 84 -6.42 -3.35 3.96
N GLU A 85 -6.43 -2.89 2.72
CA GLU A 85 -5.48 -3.32 1.69
C GLU A 85 -4.35 -2.31 1.49
N TYR A 86 -3.13 -2.82 1.31
CA TYR A 86 -1.93 -2.01 1.16
C TYR A 86 -1.38 -2.15 -0.26
N PRO A 87 -1.08 -1.03 -0.95
CA PRO A 87 -0.67 -1.06 -2.34
C PRO A 87 0.69 -1.74 -2.50
N MET A 88 0.77 -2.62 -3.49
CA MET A 88 2.01 -3.26 -3.92
C MET A 88 2.56 -2.60 -5.18
N VAL A 89 3.89 -2.62 -5.35
CA VAL A 89 4.56 -1.79 -6.37
C VAL A 89 4.69 -2.50 -7.71
N PHE A 90 4.79 -3.83 -7.73
CA PHE A 90 4.89 -4.59 -8.97
C PHE A 90 4.77 -6.10 -8.76
N ALA A 91 4.05 -6.78 -9.65
CA ALA A 91 4.07 -8.22 -9.91
C ALA A 91 3.73 -9.24 -8.80
N GLY A 92 3.42 -8.84 -7.56
CA GLY A 92 2.80 -9.78 -6.62
C GLY A 92 1.33 -10.02 -6.99
N SER A 93 0.88 -11.27 -6.86
CA SER A 93 -0.48 -11.65 -7.26
C SER A 93 -1.55 -11.01 -6.38
N ASP A 94 -1.22 -10.75 -5.11
CA ASP A 94 -2.18 -10.33 -4.10
C ASP A 94 -1.59 -9.30 -3.12
N ASN A 95 -2.26 -8.17 -2.99
CA ASN A 95 -1.91 -7.14 -2.00
C ASN A 95 -1.96 -7.69 -0.58
N MET A 96 -1.07 -7.19 0.27
CA MET A 96 -1.23 -7.38 1.71
C MET A 96 -2.56 -6.78 2.15
N ARG A 97 -3.32 -7.54 2.94
CA ARG A 97 -4.62 -7.12 3.45
C ARG A 97 -4.90 -7.67 4.83
N LEU A 98 -5.57 -6.86 5.63
CA LEU A 98 -6.12 -7.26 6.92
C LEU A 98 -7.63 -7.27 6.80
N GLU A 99 -8.26 -8.40 7.07
CA GLU A 99 -9.71 -8.47 7.17
C GLU A 99 -10.12 -8.06 8.57
N PHE A 100 -11.24 -7.35 8.70
CA PHE A 100 -11.71 -6.91 10.00
C PHE A 100 -13.23 -6.88 10.10
N ASP A 101 -13.74 -7.05 11.31
CA ASP A 101 -15.15 -6.86 11.62
C ASP A 101 -15.46 -5.35 11.69
N PRO A 102 -16.39 -4.82 10.88
CA PRO A 102 -16.71 -3.39 10.86
C PRO A 102 -17.36 -2.89 12.17
N ASN A 103 -17.95 -3.77 12.98
CA ASN A 103 -18.60 -3.40 14.24
C ASN A 103 -17.62 -3.31 15.40
N THR A 104 -16.69 -4.28 15.48
CA THR A 104 -15.71 -4.35 16.58
C THR A 104 -14.36 -3.73 16.21
N LEU A 105 -14.12 -3.49 14.92
CA LEU A 105 -12.85 -3.03 14.37
C LEU A 105 -11.68 -3.92 14.79
N ARG A 106 -11.91 -5.23 14.89
CA ARG A 106 -10.89 -6.22 15.19
C ARG A 106 -10.49 -6.98 13.95
N VAL A 107 -9.21 -7.27 13.84
CA VAL A 107 -8.65 -8.10 12.77
C VAL A 107 -9.22 -9.51 12.88
N THR A 108 -9.78 -10.02 11.80
CA THR A 108 -10.38 -11.36 11.71
C THR A 108 -9.54 -12.32 10.87
N ASP A 109 -8.79 -11.79 9.91
CA ASP A 109 -7.89 -12.57 9.06
C ASP A 109 -6.74 -11.68 8.56
N ILE A 110 -5.62 -12.31 8.22
CA ILE A 110 -4.36 -11.64 7.87
C ILE A 110 -3.78 -12.29 6.63
N PHE A 111 -3.57 -11.49 5.59
CA PHE A 111 -2.88 -11.92 4.39
C PHE A 111 -1.68 -11.00 4.15
N CYS A 112 -0.47 -11.52 4.36
CA CYS A 112 0.77 -10.75 4.27
C CYS A 112 1.37 -10.66 2.86
N GLY A 113 0.73 -11.26 1.85
CA GLY A 113 1.30 -11.39 0.50
C GLY A 113 2.19 -12.62 0.34
N GLU A 114 2.41 -13.04 -0.90
CA GLU A 114 3.47 -13.96 -1.35
C GLU A 114 4.44 -13.22 -2.28
#